data_AF-A0A841V7W4-F1
#
_entry.id   AF-A0A841V7W4-F1
#
_cell.length_a   1.000
_cell.length_b   1.000
_cell.length_c   1.000
_cell.angle_alpha   90.00
_cell.angle_beta   90.00
_cell.angle_gamma   90.00
#
_symmetry.space_group_name_H-M   'P 1'
#
loop_
_entity.id
_entity.type
_entity.pdbx_description
1 polymer ?
#
loop_
_entity_poly.entity_id
_entity_poly.type
_entity_poly.pdbx_seq_one_letter_code
_entity_poly.pdbx_strand_id
1 'polypeptide(L)' 'MTKRISDKLSEQIDTGVRAAIAEAIERHRRLGESISLLKDGQIVTLTADQIPPKDDKKTTPQVEIAP' A
#
# COMPACT_ATOMS: atom_id res chain seq x y z
N MET A 1 10.44 6.84 -28.98
CA MET A 1 10.92 6.56 -27.60
C MET A 1 9.93 7.12 -26.57
N THR A 2 8.70 6.63 -26.51
CA THR A 2 7.64 7.24 -25.66
C THR A 2 7.08 6.27 -24.62
N LYS A 3 7.35 4.97 -24.78
CA LYS A 3 6.78 3.89 -23.97
C LYS A 3 7.35 3.84 -22.54
N ARG A 4 8.65 4.06 -22.37
CA ARG A 4 9.35 3.92 -21.06
C ARG A 4 9.03 4.99 -20.03
N ILE A 5 8.59 6.18 -20.44
CA ILE A 5 8.22 7.25 -19.50
C ILE A 5 6.88 6.92 -18.83
N SER A 6 5.96 6.30 -19.56
CA SER A 6 4.68 5.83 -19.04
C SER A 6 4.89 4.78 -17.95
N ASP A 7 5.79 3.81 -18.18
CA ASP A 7 6.01 2.69 -17.27
C ASP A 7 6.55 3.17 -15.89
N LYS A 8 7.52 4.09 -15.87
CA LYS A 8 8.05 4.67 -14.63
C LYS A 8 7.03 5.51 -13.86
N LEU A 9 6.19 6.26 -14.56
CA LEU A 9 5.16 7.07 -13.92
C LEU A 9 4.08 6.18 -13.29
N SER A 10 3.66 5.11 -13.98
CA SER A 10 2.73 4.14 -13.40
C SER A 10 3.31 3.45 -12.16
N GLU A 11 4.59 3.08 -12.17
CA GLU A 11 5.25 2.46 -11.01
C GLU A 11 5.27 3.37 -9.77
N GLN A 12 5.54 4.67 -9.97
CA GLN A 12 5.51 5.65 -8.89
C GLN A 12 4.10 5.84 -8.32
N ILE A 13 3.08 5.90 -9.18
CA ILE A 13 1.68 6.01 -8.76
C ILE A 13 1.28 4.77 -7.98
N ASP A 14 1.57 3.57 -8.49
CA ASP A 14 1.26 2.30 -7.82
C ASP A 14 1.92 2.22 -6.43
N THR A 15 3.17 2.67 -6.34
CA THR A 15 3.92 2.70 -5.07
C THR A 15 3.24 3.64 -4.06
N GLY A 16 2.88 4.86 -4.48
CA GLY A 16 2.20 5.83 -3.63
C GLY A 16 0.83 5.35 -3.17
N VAL A 17 0.04 4.76 -4.08
CA VAL A 17 -1.28 4.19 -3.76
C VAL A 17 -1.16 3.05 -2.75
N ARG A 18 -0.23 2.11 -2.95
CA ARG A 18 0.01 1.00 -2.00
C ARG A 18 0.42 1.52 -0.63
N ALA A 19 1.29 2.54 -0.58
CA ALA A 19 1.72 3.14 0.67
C ALA A 19 0.55 3.76 1.44
N ALA A 20 -0.29 4.56 0.76
CA ALA A 20 -1.46 5.20 1.36
C ALA A 20 -2.49 4.18 1.86
N ILE A 21 -2.76 3.14 1.08
CA ILE A 21 -3.66 2.04 1.47
C ILE A 21 -3.12 1.34 2.73
N ALA A 22 -1.82 1.03 2.77
CA ALA A 22 -1.20 0.39 3.92
C ALA A 22 -1.27 1.26 5.19
N GLU A 23 -1.10 2.59 5.06
CA GLU A 23 -1.27 3.51 6.20
C GLU A 23 -2.71 3.57 6.70
N ALA A 24 -3.68 3.61 5.79
CA ALA A 24 -5.10 3.61 6.17
C ALA A 24 -5.48 2.32 6.92
N ILE A 25 -5.05 1.16 6.41
CA ILE A 25 -5.29 -0.14 7.05
C ILE A 25 -4.64 -0.19 8.44
N GLU A 26 -3.40 0.28 8.57
CA GLU A 26 -2.69 0.33 9.86
C GLU A 26 -3.38 1.27 10.86
N ARG A 27 -3.95 2.38 10.40
CA ARG A 27 -4.76 3.27 11.24
C ARG A 27 -5.98 2.53 11.79
N HIS A 28 -6.73 1.81 10.96
CA HIS A 28 -7.89 1.03 11.41
C HIS A 28 -7.47 -0.06 12.41
N ARG A 29 -6.35 -0.76 12.15
CA ARG A 29 -5.77 -1.72 13.10
C ARG A 29 -5.50 -1.10 14.47
N ARG A 30 -4.89 0.10 14.52
CA ARG A 30 -4.58 0.80 15.78
C ARG A 30 -5.81 1.33 16.50
N LEU A 31 -6.87 1.68 15.77
CA LEU A 31 -8.12 2.18 16.33
C LEU A 31 -9.08 1.07 16.78
N GLY A 32 -8.76 -0.21 16.52
CA GLY A 32 -9.67 -1.31 16.80
C GLY A 32 -10.83 -1.41 15.80
N GLU A 33 -10.73 -0.73 14.66
CA GLU A 33 -11.77 -0.70 13.64
C GLU A 33 -11.63 -1.86 12.67
N SER A 34 -12.77 -2.36 12.19
CA SER A 34 -12.81 -3.42 11.18
C SER A 34 -12.81 -2.84 9.78
N ILE A 35 -12.22 -3.57 8.83
CA ILE A 35 -12.22 -3.23 7.40
C ILE A 35 -12.91 -4.32 6.60
N SER A 36 -13.59 -3.95 5.50
CA SER A 36 -14.17 -4.93 4.57
C SER A 36 -13.49 -4.82 3.20
N LEU A 37 -13.15 -5.95 2.61
CA LEU A 37 -12.47 -6.03 1.33
C LEU A 37 -13.04 -7.15 0.47
N LEU A 38 -13.03 -6.95 -0.84
CA LEU A 38 -13.42 -7.98 -1.80
C LEU A 38 -12.23 -8.92 -2.02
N LYS A 39 -12.38 -10.18 -1.62
CA LYS A 39 -11.40 -11.24 -1.82
C LYS A 39 -12.07 -12.43 -2.48
N ASP A 40 -11.50 -12.90 -3.59
CA ASP A 40 -12.02 -14.07 -4.31
C ASP A 40 -13.51 -13.95 -4.69
N GLY A 41 -13.95 -12.72 -5.02
CA GLY A 41 -15.33 -12.42 -5.37
C GLY A 41 -16.30 -12.33 -4.20
N GLN A 42 -15.82 -12.43 -2.95
CA GLN A 42 -16.63 -12.33 -1.74
C GLN A 42 -16.19 -11.16 -0.86
N ILE A 43 -17.13 -10.54 -0.16
CA ILE A 43 -16.82 -9.52 0.83
C ILE A 43 -16.34 -10.22 2.10
N VAL A 44 -15.09 -9.97 2.47
CA VAL A 44 -14.46 -10.46 3.69
C VAL A 44 -14.25 -9.27 4.62
N THR A 45 -14.72 -9.37 5.86
CA THR A 45 -14.47 -8.38 6.90
C THR A 45 -13.34 -8.89 7.80
N LEU A 46 -12.32 -8.07 7.99
CA LEU A 46 -11.23 -8.30 8.93
C LEU A 46 -11.41 -7.38 10.13
N THR A 47 -11.37 -7.94 11.34
CA THR A 47 -11.27 -7.16 12.57
C THR A 47 -9.84 -6.67 12.77
N ALA A 48 -9.65 -5.67 13.64
CA ALA A 48 -8.32 -5.10 13.91
C ALA A 48 -7.26 -6.15 14.28
N ASP A 49 -7.61 -7.17 15.07
CA ASP A 49 -6.68 -8.23 15.48
C ASP A 49 -6.26 -9.16 14.33
N GLN A 50 -7.05 -9.21 13.26
CA GLN A 50 -6.76 -10.00 12.06
C GLN A 50 -5.91 -9.23 11.04
N ILE A 51 -5.76 -7.92 11.22
CA ILE A 51 -4.94 -7.08 10.34
C ILE A 51 -3.48 -7.20 10.80
N PRO A 52 -2.56 -7.70 9.95
CA PRO A 52 -1.15 -7.77 10.32
C PRO A 52 -0.59 -6.35 10.50
N PRO A 53 0.33 -6.14 11.45
CA PRO A 53 1.00 -4.86 11.59
C PRO A 53 1.76 -4.54 10.30
N LYS A 54 1.71 -3.27 9.88
CA LYS A 54 2.52 -2.80 8.76
C LYS A 54 4.00 -3.03 9.07
N ASP A 55 4.69 -3.84 8.27
CA ASP A 55 6.14 -4.02 8.41
C ASP A 55 6.83 -2.65 8.31
N ASP A 56 7.58 -2.26 9.34
CA ASP A 56 8.40 -1.04 9.39
C ASP A 56 9.60 -1.07 8.43
N LYS A 57 9.59 -1.92 7.40
CA LYS A 57 10.55 -1.78 6.31
C LYS A 57 10.25 -0.48 5.59
N LYS A 58 10.96 0.57 5.99
CA LYS A 58 11.20 1.79 5.21
C LYS A 58 11.71 1.36 3.83
N THR A 59 10.80 1.12 2.89
CA THR A 59 11.11 1.26 1.48
C THR A 59 11.21 2.76 1.24
N THR A 60 12.34 3.34 1.68
CA THR A 60 12.84 4.60 1.16
C THR A 60 12.88 4.43 -0.35
N PRO A 61 12.16 5.23 -1.14
CA PRO A 61 12.48 5.35 -2.56
C PRO A 61 13.89 5.95 -2.58
N GLN A 62 14.91 5.11 -2.72
CA GLN A 62 16.26 5.57 -3.05
C GLN A 62 16.19 6.08 -4.48
N VAL A 63 15.79 7.35 -4.64
CA VAL A 63 16.16 8.13 -5.80
C VAL A 63 17.65 8.43 -5.61
N GLU A 64 18.48 7.45 -5.94
CA GLU A 64 19.91 7.65 -6.15
C GLU A 64 20.06 8.47 -7.43
N ILE A 65 20.06 9.79 -7.28
CA ILE A 65 20.68 10.69 -8.25
C ILE A 65 22.19 10.51 -8.11
N ALA A 66 22.75 9.61 -8.92
CA ALA A 66 24.19 9.53 -9.12
C ALA A 66 24.71 10.84 -9.77
N PRO A 67 25.94 11.27 -9.43
CA PRO A 67 26.52 12.55 -9.86
C PRO A 67 26.72 12.67 -11.37
#